data_AF-A0A1Q7SW56-F1
#
_entry.id   AF-A0A1Q7SW56-F1
#
_cell.length_a   1.000
_cell.length_b   1.000
_cell.length_c   1.000
_cell.angle_alpha   90.00
_cell.angle_beta   90.00
_cell.angle_gamma   90.00
#
_symmetry.space_group_name_H-M   'P 1'
#
loop_
_entity.id
_entity.type
_entity.pdbx_description
1 polymer ?
#
loop_
_entity_poly.entity_id
_entity_poly.type
_entity_poly.pdbx_seq_one_letter_code
_entity_poly.pdbx_strand_id
1 'polypeptide(L)'
;MNQGRHARAEQLIAQERVEGISQAEREWLAAHLQECAACTDLARQTDQALRSMRAAAIPFPSGLASRTQFRVRLRAQELREREPKRRALWLTCAVSWIFGVASAPYVWSLFQWFGQHTGAPKLVWELAFGLWWTLPALFVVAVLLMERVRLDDEPAWMRPDR
;
A
#
# COMPACT_ATOMS: atom_id res chain seq x y z
N MET A 1 -4.11 -56.20 12.78
CA MET A 1 -4.14 -54.80 13.29
C MET A 1 -2.88 -53.96 13.00
N ASN A 2 -1.72 -54.54 12.65
CA ASN A 2 -0.52 -53.75 12.33
C ASN A 2 -0.49 -53.19 10.91
N GLN A 3 -1.00 -53.92 9.91
CA GLN A 3 -1.03 -53.45 8.51
C GLN A 3 -1.78 -52.12 8.32
N GLY A 4 -2.91 -51.92 8.99
CA GLY A 4 -3.65 -50.65 8.92
C GLY A 4 -2.90 -49.47 9.54
N ARG A 5 -2.04 -49.71 10.55
CA ARG A 5 -1.19 -48.67 11.14
C ARG A 5 -0.05 -48.28 10.21
N HIS A 6 0.58 -49.25 9.55
CA HIS A 6 1.63 -48.97 8.55
C HIS A 6 1.05 -48.23 7.34
N ALA A 7 -0.07 -48.69 6.78
CA ALA A 7 -0.72 -48.01 5.65
C ALA A 7 -1.07 -46.54 5.96
N ARG A 8 -1.55 -46.27 7.19
CA ARG A 8 -1.80 -44.91 7.66
C ARG A 8 -0.51 -44.09 7.77
N ALA A 9 0.57 -44.67 8.28
CA ALA A 9 1.85 -43.99 8.40
C ALA A 9 2.43 -43.64 7.02
N GLU A 10 2.37 -44.55 6.05
CA GLU A 10 2.79 -44.30 4.67
C GLU A 10 2.00 -43.14 4.03
N GLN A 11 0.68 -43.12 4.24
CA GLN A 11 -0.16 -42.04 3.75
C GLN A 11 0.21 -40.68 4.38
N LEU A 12 0.43 -40.63 5.70
CA LEU A 12 0.80 -39.40 6.39
C LEU A 12 2.20 -38.91 6.00
N ILE A 13 3.16 -39.80 5.76
CA ILE A 13 4.50 -39.46 5.24
C ILE A 13 4.40 -38.76 3.89
N ALA A 14 3.53 -39.25 2.99
CA ALA A 14 3.30 -38.62 1.70
C ALA A 14 2.56 -37.27 1.83
N GLN A 15 1.51 -37.23 2.67
CA GLN A 15 0.64 -36.07 2.81
C GLN A 15 1.32 -34.87 3.50
N GLU A 16 2.18 -35.12 4.49
CA GLU A 16 2.94 -34.07 5.19
C GLU A 16 3.73 -33.20 4.23
N ARG A 17 4.15 -33.75 3.08
CA ARG A 17 5.05 -33.08 2.16
C ARG A 17 4.37 -32.26 1.08
N VAL A 18 3.16 -32.63 0.68
CA VAL A 18 2.42 -32.00 -0.43
C VAL A 18 1.35 -31.05 0.09
N GLU A 19 0.56 -31.51 1.06
CA GLU A 19 -0.62 -30.78 1.56
C GLU A 19 -0.39 -30.23 2.97
N GLY A 20 0.53 -30.84 3.71
CA GLY A 20 0.69 -30.60 5.13
C GLY A 20 -0.38 -31.36 5.93
N ILE A 21 0.01 -31.90 7.08
CA ILE A 21 -0.89 -32.65 7.98
C ILE A 21 -1.21 -31.82 9.22
N SER A 22 -2.25 -32.22 9.97
CA SER A 22 -2.61 -31.58 11.24
C SER A 22 -1.55 -31.85 12.33
N GLN A 23 -1.58 -31.07 13.42
CA GLN A 23 -0.66 -31.26 14.54
C GLN A 23 -0.86 -32.63 15.23
N ALA A 24 -2.11 -33.05 15.42
CA ALA A 24 -2.42 -34.36 16.01
C ALA A 24 -1.90 -35.52 15.15
N GLU A 25 -1.93 -35.39 13.83
CA GLU A 25 -1.38 -36.39 12.90
C GLU A 25 0.15 -36.41 12.92
N ARG A 26 0.80 -35.24 13.05
CA ARG A 26 2.26 -35.17 13.24
C ARG A 26 2.71 -35.88 14.50
N GLU A 27 2.04 -35.62 15.61
CA GLU A 27 2.37 -36.24 16.91
C GLU A 27 2.18 -37.75 16.86
N TRP A 28 1.08 -38.22 16.26
CA TRP A 28 0.85 -39.65 16.05
C TRP A 28 1.91 -40.28 15.14
N LEU A 29 2.26 -39.64 14.03
CA LEU A 29 3.27 -40.13 13.09
C LEU A 29 4.64 -40.19 13.75
N ALA A 30 5.04 -39.15 14.49
CA ALA A 30 6.30 -39.10 15.22
C ALA A 30 6.41 -40.24 16.24
N ALA A 31 5.35 -40.51 16.99
CA ALA A 31 5.29 -41.65 17.91
C ALA A 31 5.42 -42.99 17.17
N HIS A 32 4.73 -43.15 16.04
CA HIS A 32 4.81 -44.38 15.25
C HIS A 32 6.20 -44.64 14.66
N LEU A 33 6.91 -43.58 14.23
CA LEU A 33 8.26 -43.69 13.68
C LEU A 33 9.29 -44.14 14.73
N GLN A 34 9.12 -43.75 15.99
CA GLN A 34 9.99 -44.24 17.08
C GLN A 34 9.86 -45.75 17.31
N GLU A 35 8.69 -46.32 17.03
CA GLU A 35 8.40 -47.75 17.25
C GLU A 35 8.66 -48.61 16.01
N CYS A 36 8.67 -48.02 14.80
CA CYS A 36 8.77 -48.77 13.55
C CYS A 36 9.97 -48.35 12.68
N ALA A 37 10.95 -49.25 12.58
CA ALA A 37 12.12 -49.07 11.73
C ALA A 37 11.77 -48.97 10.23
N ALA A 38 10.84 -49.79 9.74
CA ALA A 38 10.46 -49.82 8.32
C ALA A 38 9.84 -48.49 7.86
N CYS A 39 8.92 -47.91 8.64
CA CYS A 39 8.33 -46.61 8.34
C CYS A 39 9.36 -45.47 8.46
N THR A 40 10.33 -45.60 9.37
CA THR A 40 11.44 -44.64 9.50
C THR A 40 12.37 -44.69 8.28
N ASP A 41 12.69 -45.87 7.77
CA ASP A 41 13.46 -46.02 6.54
C ASP A 41 12.74 -45.42 5.33
N LEU A 42 11.43 -45.64 5.22
CA LEU A 42 10.61 -45.06 4.16
C LEU A 42 10.59 -43.52 4.21
N ALA A 43 10.38 -42.95 5.41
CA ALA A 43 10.40 -41.50 5.61
C ALA A 43 11.77 -40.91 5.20
N ARG A 44 12.87 -41.58 5.58
CA ARG A 44 14.24 -41.15 5.23
C ARG A 44 14.50 -41.20 3.72
N GLN A 45 14.13 -42.30 3.05
CA GLN A 45 14.31 -42.46 1.61
C GLN A 45 13.52 -41.41 0.83
N THR A 46 12.28 -41.15 1.25
CA THR A 46 11.42 -40.14 0.64
C THR A 46 12.03 -38.75 0.76
N ASP A 47 12.51 -38.38 1.95
CA ASP A 47 13.15 -37.07 2.15
C ASP A 47 14.49 -36.93 1.41
N GLN A 48 15.27 -38.02 1.29
CA GLN A 48 16.48 -38.03 0.48
C GLN A 48 16.18 -37.82 -1.01
N ALA A 49 15.17 -38.50 -1.56
CA ALA A 49 14.73 -38.35 -2.95
C ALA A 49 14.25 -36.92 -3.24
N LEU A 50 13.50 -36.32 -2.32
CA LEU A 50 13.04 -34.94 -2.45
C LEU A 50 14.19 -33.94 -2.37
N ARG A 51 15.17 -34.18 -1.50
CA ARG A 51 16.38 -33.35 -1.43
C ARG A 51 17.20 -33.44 -2.71
N SER A 52 17.36 -34.62 -3.31
CA SER A 52 18.04 -34.75 -4.61
C SER A 52 17.29 -34.03 -5.73
N MET A 53 15.95 -34.08 -5.73
CA MET A 53 15.15 -33.35 -6.73
C MET A 53 15.23 -31.82 -6.53
N ARG A 54 15.23 -31.32 -5.29
CA ARG A 54 15.43 -29.89 -5.02
C ARG A 54 16.85 -29.41 -5.33
N ALA A 55 17.85 -30.28 -5.17
CA ALA A 55 19.24 -29.99 -5.49
C ALA A 55 19.49 -29.96 -7.01
N ALA A 56 18.62 -30.57 -7.83
CA ALA A 56 18.55 -30.36 -9.27
C ALA A 56 17.99 -28.96 -9.60
N ALA A 57 18.61 -27.93 -9.02
CA ALA A 57 18.22 -26.54 -9.18
C ALA A 57 18.24 -26.18 -10.67
N ILE A 58 17.12 -25.64 -11.14
CA ILE A 58 17.00 -25.08 -12.48
C ILE A 58 18.05 -23.97 -12.59
N PRO A 59 18.97 -24.02 -13.59
CA PRO A 59 19.99 -23.01 -13.73
C PRO A 59 19.31 -21.66 -14.00
N PHE A 60 19.39 -20.76 -13.03
CA PHE A 60 18.96 -19.38 -13.23
C PHE A 60 20.00 -18.64 -14.07
N PRO A 61 19.58 -17.83 -15.06
CA PRO A 61 20.51 -17.00 -15.80
C PRO A 61 21.33 -16.13 -14.86
N SER A 62 22.65 -16.15 -15.03
CA SER A 62 23.57 -15.28 -14.29
C SER A 62 23.16 -13.82 -14.52
N GLY A 63 22.91 -13.09 -13.43
CA GLY A 63 22.51 -11.69 -13.49
C GLY A 63 21.00 -11.40 -13.43
N LEU A 64 20.13 -12.39 -13.20
CA LEU A 64 18.71 -12.10 -12.88
C LEU A 64 18.58 -11.19 -11.66
N ALA A 65 19.31 -11.51 -10.59
CA ALA A 65 19.31 -10.72 -9.36
C ALA A 65 19.85 -9.29 -9.57
N SER A 66 20.90 -9.11 -10.39
CA SER A 66 21.42 -7.78 -10.67
C SER A 66 20.44 -6.96 -11.51
N ARG A 67 19.76 -7.59 -12.48
CA ARG A 67 18.75 -6.93 -13.32
C ARG A 67 17.50 -6.51 -12.53
N THR A 68 17.05 -7.33 -11.59
CA THR A 68 15.93 -6.97 -10.71
C THR A 68 16.33 -5.86 -9.73
N GLN A 69 17.50 -5.97 -9.10
CA GLN A 69 18.01 -4.91 -8.22
C GLN A 69 18.18 -3.58 -8.95
N PHE A 70 18.67 -3.60 -10.19
CA PHE A 70 18.80 -2.40 -11.01
C PHE A 70 17.43 -1.73 -11.25
N ARG A 71 16.42 -2.50 -11.66
CA ARG A 71 15.06 -1.97 -11.89
C ARG A 71 14.43 -1.40 -10.62
N VAL A 72 14.61 -2.06 -9.48
CA VAL A 72 14.11 -1.57 -8.19
C VAL A 72 14.79 -0.26 -7.81
N ARG A 73 16.12 -0.16 -7.96
CA ARG A 73 16.86 1.07 -7.65
C ARG A 73 16.45 2.23 -8.56
N LEU A 74 16.28 1.97 -9.86
CA LEU A 74 15.82 2.96 -10.82
C LEU A 74 14.43 3.48 -10.42
N ARG A 75 13.49 2.59 -10.11
CA ARG A 75 12.14 2.98 -9.67
C ARG A 75 12.17 3.78 -8.36
N ALA A 76 13.02 3.39 -7.42
CA ALA A 76 13.18 4.11 -6.16
C ALA A 76 13.81 5.50 -6.34
N GLN A 77 14.60 5.73 -7.41
CA GLN A 77 15.10 7.06 -7.76
C GLN A 77 14.00 7.91 -8.40
N GLU A 78 13.25 7.36 -9.37
CA GLU A 78 12.11 8.06 -9.98
C GLU A 78 11.07 8.54 -8.95
N LEU A 79 10.76 7.68 -7.97
CA LEU A 79 9.83 8.04 -6.90
C LEU A 79 10.37 9.16 -6.01
N ARG A 80 11.67 9.13 -5.70
CA ARG A 80 12.35 10.19 -4.92
C ARG A 80 12.38 11.53 -5.64
N GLU A 81 12.52 11.55 -6.96
CA GLU A 81 12.49 12.79 -7.75
C GLU A 81 11.07 13.39 -7.86
N ARG A 82 10.03 12.57 -7.74
CA ARG A 82 8.62 13.03 -7.78
C ARG A 82 8.13 13.58 -6.43
N GLU A 83 8.68 13.14 -5.30
CA GLU A 83 8.34 13.66 -3.97
C GLU A 83 8.59 15.18 -3.76
N PRO A 84 9.74 15.78 -4.15
CA PRO A 84 10.01 17.19 -3.89
C PRO A 84 9.02 18.11 -4.61
N LYS A 85 8.55 17.73 -5.81
CA LYS A 85 7.53 18.49 -6.55
C LYS A 85 6.20 18.53 -5.79
N ARG A 86 5.80 17.41 -5.17
CA ARG A 86 4.56 17.34 -4.38
C ARG A 86 4.64 18.17 -3.10
N ARG A 87 5.81 18.20 -2.44
CA ARG A 87 6.04 19.02 -1.23
C ARG A 87 6.04 20.51 -1.56
N ALA A 88 6.72 20.92 -2.64
CA ALA A 88 6.71 22.30 -3.09
C ALA A 88 5.29 22.80 -3.41
N LEU A 89 4.49 21.98 -4.09
CA LEU A 89 3.09 22.29 -4.42
C LEU A 89 2.20 22.41 -3.16
N TRP A 90 2.44 21.56 -2.16
CA TRP A 90 1.77 21.67 -0.86
C TRP A 90 2.18 22.92 -0.08
N LEU A 91 3.46 23.30 -0.11
CA LEU A 91 3.96 24.49 0.55
C LEU A 91 3.41 25.76 -0.09
N THR A 92 3.38 25.87 -1.42
CA THR A 92 2.78 27.02 -2.10
C THR A 92 1.27 27.12 -1.85
N CYS A 93 0.58 25.98 -1.82
CA CYS A 93 -0.84 25.92 -1.45
C CYS A 93 -1.07 26.39 0.00
N ALA A 94 -0.29 25.89 0.96
CA ALA A 94 -0.39 26.29 2.36
C ALA A 94 -0.09 27.78 2.57
N VAL A 95 0.95 28.31 1.91
CA VAL A 95 1.29 29.74 1.95
C VAL A 95 0.17 30.59 1.37
N SER A 96 -0.41 30.19 0.22
CA SER A 96 -1.55 30.89 -0.37
C SER A 96 -2.76 30.90 0.56
N TRP A 97 -3.02 29.79 1.25
CA TRP A 97 -4.14 29.66 2.19
C TRP A 97 -3.93 30.49 3.46
N ILE A 98 -2.73 30.46 4.05
CA ILE A 98 -2.35 31.27 5.21
C ILE A 98 -2.44 32.76 4.86
N PHE A 99 -1.95 33.16 3.69
CA PHE A 99 -2.03 34.55 3.25
C PHE A 99 -3.48 34.99 3.01
N GLY A 100 -4.30 34.09 2.45
CA GLY A 100 -5.75 34.23 2.38
C GLY A 100 -6.31 34.53 3.77
N VAL A 101 -6.20 33.60 4.72
CA VAL A 101 -6.74 33.70 6.08
C VAL A 101 -6.19 34.89 6.87
N ALA A 102 -4.90 35.19 6.76
CA ALA A 102 -4.28 36.32 7.44
C ALA A 102 -4.74 37.68 6.89
N SER A 103 -5.22 37.73 5.64
CA SER A 103 -5.76 38.96 5.07
C SER A 103 -7.16 39.33 5.58
N ALA A 104 -7.93 38.38 6.14
CA ALA A 104 -9.28 38.62 6.69
C ALA A 104 -9.35 39.78 7.69
N PRO A 105 -8.55 39.80 8.78
CA PRO A 105 -8.62 40.89 9.76
C PRO A 105 -8.16 42.23 9.17
N TYR A 106 -7.22 42.24 8.23
CA TYR A 106 -6.75 43.45 7.57
C TYR A 106 -7.83 44.07 6.66
N VAL A 107 -8.52 43.23 5.88
CA VAL A 107 -9.63 43.66 5.03
C VAL A 107 -10.81 44.14 5.89
N TRP A 108 -11.09 43.46 7.00
CA TRP A 108 -12.10 43.87 7.96
C TRP A 108 -11.81 45.25 8.57
N SER A 109 -10.55 45.51 8.93
CA SER A 109 -10.14 46.82 9.46
C SER A 109 -10.26 47.93 8.41
N LEU A 110 -9.96 47.64 7.14
CA LEU A 110 -10.12 48.60 6.04
C LEU A 110 -11.60 48.92 5.79
N PHE A 111 -12.48 47.91 5.90
CA PHE A 111 -13.92 48.08 5.72
C PHE A 111 -14.60 48.80 6.88
N GLN A 112 -14.17 48.58 8.13
CA GLN A 112 -14.68 49.37 9.25
C GLN A 112 -14.33 50.86 9.12
N TRP A 113 -13.13 51.16 8.63
CA TRP A 113 -12.71 52.53 8.33
C TRP A 113 -13.59 53.17 7.23
N PHE A 114 -13.90 52.44 6.16
CA PHE A 114 -14.81 52.90 5.11
C PHE A 114 -16.28 53.03 5.57
N GLY A 115 -16.74 52.11 6.43
CA GLY A 115 -18.09 52.11 7.00
C GLY A 115 -18.35 53.28 7.94
N GLN A 116 -17.33 53.74 8.67
CA GLN A 116 -17.41 54.97 9.47
C GLN A 116 -17.61 56.22 8.60
N HIS A 117 -17.14 56.23 7.35
CA HIS A 117 -17.36 57.33 6.42
C HIS A 117 -18.71 57.29 5.69
N THR A 118 -19.38 56.13 5.62
CA THR A 118 -20.59 55.94 4.79
C THR A 118 -21.87 55.65 5.59
N GLY A 119 -21.79 55.47 6.91
CA GLY A 119 -22.98 55.35 7.79
C GLY A 119 -23.82 54.09 7.57
N ALA A 120 -23.30 53.08 6.87
CA ALA A 120 -24.02 51.87 6.51
C ALA A 120 -24.11 50.86 7.69
N PRO A 121 -25.20 50.06 7.81
CA PRO A 121 -25.40 49.13 8.91
C PRO A 121 -24.35 48.00 8.93
N LYS A 122 -23.86 47.69 10.13
CA LYS A 122 -22.81 46.69 10.40
C LYS A 122 -23.11 45.29 9.86
N LEU A 123 -24.38 44.89 9.81
CA LEU A 123 -24.84 43.58 9.32
C LEU A 123 -24.62 43.36 7.81
N VAL A 124 -24.81 44.41 7.00
CA VAL A 124 -24.63 44.31 5.53
C VAL A 124 -23.17 44.02 5.21
N TRP A 125 -22.27 44.60 6.00
CA TRP A 125 -20.83 44.40 5.87
C TRP A 125 -20.37 43.02 6.34
N GLU A 126 -20.96 42.47 7.41
CA GLU A 126 -20.69 41.08 7.84
C GLU A 126 -21.10 40.05 6.79
N LEU A 127 -22.28 40.24 6.18
CA LEU A 127 -22.78 39.34 5.13
C LEU A 127 -21.99 39.47 3.83
N ALA A 128 -21.65 40.70 3.41
CA ALA A 128 -20.82 40.92 2.22
C ALA A 128 -19.42 40.32 2.37
N PHE A 129 -18.82 40.43 3.57
CA PHE A 129 -17.54 39.82 3.87
C PHE A 129 -17.63 38.29 3.86
N GLY A 130 -18.63 37.72 4.52
CA GLY A 130 -18.88 36.27 4.49
C GLY A 130 -19.07 35.74 3.08
N LEU A 131 -19.85 36.43 2.25
CA LEU A 131 -20.11 36.03 0.86
C LEU A 131 -18.84 36.12 0.01
N TRP A 132 -18.10 37.23 0.08
CA TRP A 132 -16.83 37.40 -0.63
C TRP A 132 -15.80 36.34 -0.23
N TRP A 133 -15.75 36.00 1.06
CA TRP A 133 -14.79 35.03 1.60
C TRP A 133 -15.06 33.58 1.18
N THR A 134 -16.31 33.23 0.85
CA THR A 134 -16.66 31.88 0.39
C THR A 134 -16.32 31.61 -1.07
N LEU A 135 -16.15 32.66 -1.90
CA LEU A 135 -15.82 32.54 -3.32
C LEU A 135 -14.48 31.80 -3.60
N PRO A 136 -13.37 32.10 -2.92
CA PRO A 136 -12.12 31.35 -3.09
C PRO A 136 -12.26 29.87 -2.68
N ALA A 137 -13.02 29.58 -1.63
CA ALA A 137 -13.25 28.21 -1.18
C ALA A 137 -14.05 27.40 -2.20
N LEU A 138 -15.10 28.01 -2.79
CA LEU A 138 -15.86 27.44 -3.88
C LEU A 138 -14.99 27.19 -5.12
N PHE A 139 -14.07 28.11 -5.44
CA PHE A 139 -13.14 27.94 -6.56
C PHE A 139 -12.21 26.73 -6.36
N VAL A 140 -11.64 26.56 -5.16
CA VAL A 140 -10.81 25.39 -4.85
C VAL A 140 -11.59 24.09 -4.98
N VAL A 141 -12.82 24.05 -4.46
CA VAL A 141 -13.70 22.87 -4.59
C VAL A 141 -13.99 22.57 -6.06
N ALA A 142 -14.28 23.58 -6.87
CA ALA A 142 -14.54 23.40 -8.30
C ALA A 142 -13.31 22.85 -9.06
N VAL A 143 -12.11 23.36 -8.79
CA VAL A 143 -10.87 22.87 -9.40
C VAL A 143 -10.58 21.43 -8.99
N LEU A 144 -10.74 21.09 -7.70
CA LEU A 144 -10.58 19.72 -7.21
C LEU A 144 -11.60 18.76 -7.83
N LEU A 145 -12.83 19.23 -8.07
CA LEU A 145 -13.86 18.43 -8.74
C LEU A 145 -13.51 18.20 -10.22
N MET A 146 -12.99 19.23 -10.92
CA MET A 146 -12.49 19.08 -12.29
C MET A 146 -11.30 18.12 -12.38
N GLU A 147 -10.34 18.17 -11.46
CA GLU A 147 -9.23 17.21 -11.42
C GLU A 147 -9.72 15.78 -11.16
N ARG A 148 -10.69 15.60 -10.26
CA ARG A 148 -11.32 14.29 -10.01
C ARG A 148 -11.97 13.72 -11.27
N VAL A 149 -12.78 14.52 -11.97
CA VAL A 149 -13.43 14.11 -13.22
C VAL A 149 -12.39 13.79 -14.29
N ARG A 150 -11.33 14.61 -14.41
CA ARG A 150 -10.24 14.37 -15.37
C ARG A 150 -9.44 13.09 -15.08
N LEU A 151 -9.29 12.73 -13.81
CA LEU A 151 -8.63 11.49 -13.38
C LEU A 151 -9.51 10.25 -13.59
N ASP A 152 -10.83 10.40 -13.55
CA ASP A 152 -11.78 9.33 -13.90
C ASP A 152 -11.90 9.13 -15.42
N ASP A 153 -11.66 10.19 -16.21
CA ASP A 153 -11.61 10.15 -17.69
C ASP A 153 -10.27 9.63 -18.24
N GLU A 154 -9.21 9.52 -17.43
CA GLU A 154 -7.98 8.86 -17.88
C GLU A 154 -8.18 7.33 -17.93
N PRO A 155 -8.09 6.72 -19.13
CA PRO A 155 -8.37 5.30 -19.29
C PRO A 155 -7.40 4.46 -18.46
N ALA A 156 -7.92 3.40 -17.84
CA ALA A 156 -7.24 2.60 -16.80
C ALA A 156 -5.83 2.07 -17.15
N TRP A 157 -5.45 2.05 -18.44
CA TRP A 157 -4.11 1.67 -18.91
C TRP A 157 -3.06 2.79 -18.80
N MET A 158 -3.46 4.05 -18.57
CA MET A 158 -2.55 5.17 -18.27
C MET A 158 -2.28 5.34 -16.77
N ARG A 159 -2.98 4.60 -15.89
CA ARG A 159 -2.65 4.57 -14.46
C ARG A 159 -1.24 3.99 -14.28
N PRO A 160 -0.24 4.77 -13.84
CA PRO A 160 1.01 4.18 -13.43
C PRO A 160 0.72 3.43 -12.12
N ASP A 161 0.91 2.11 -12.12
CA ASP A 161 0.82 1.27 -10.92
C ASP A 161 1.54 1.97 -9.76
N ARG A 162 0.74 2.42 -8.79
CA ARG A 162 1.16 3.07 -7.56
C ARG A 162 1.01 2.11 -6.41
#